data_AF-A0A2T0VAK7-F1
#
_entry.id   AF-A0A2T0VAK7-F1
#
_cell.length_a   1.000
_cell.length_b   1.000
_cell.length_c   1.000
_cell.angle_alpha   90.00
_cell.angle_beta   90.00
_cell.angle_gamma   90.00
#
_symmetry.space_group_name_H-M   'P 1'
#
loop_
_entity.id
_entity.type
_entity.pdbx_description
1 polymer ?
#
loop_
_entity_poly.entity_id
_entity_poly.type
_entity_poly.pdbx_seq_one_letter_code
_entity_poly.pdbx_strand_id
1 'polypeptide(L)'
;MKRLWVWFAALAGIGLLVVIVLTVISGAQYRSTEEQGLDPIYAADWIVAGTYAGMALFAVGLIALAVTGIVAFVRQRRSDDQAETGH
;
A
#
# COMPACT_ATOMS: atom_id res chain seq x y z
N MET A 1 -14.32 13.91 5.48
CA MET A 1 -12.96 13.73 4.92
C MET A 1 -12.05 12.87 5.82
N LYS A 2 -11.90 13.17 7.12
CA LYS A 2 -11.05 12.38 8.05
C LYS A 2 -11.30 10.86 8.01
N ARG A 3 -12.57 10.44 8.02
CA ARG A 3 -12.94 9.01 7.99
C ARG A 3 -12.57 8.30 6.68
N LEU A 4 -12.58 9.01 5.54
CA LEU A 4 -12.15 8.47 4.24
C LEU A 4 -10.63 8.29 4.17
N TRP A 5 -9.86 9.22 4.74
CA TRP A 5 -8.40 9.10 4.81
C TRP A 5 -7.96 7.91 5.65
N VAL A 6 -8.65 7.65 6.77
CA VAL A 6 -8.42 6.45 7.59
C VAL A 6 -8.64 5.18 6.77
N TRP A 7 -9.70 5.13 5.95
CA TRP A 7 -9.95 3.96 5.09
C TRP A 7 -8.88 3.78 4.02
N PHE A 8 -8.43 4.84 3.35
CA PHE A 8 -7.37 4.73 2.34
C PHE A 8 -6.02 4.35 2.97
N ALA A 9 -5.71 4.89 4.15
CA ALA A 9 -4.52 4.52 4.91
C ALA A 9 -4.59 3.06 5.38
N ALA A 10 -5.74 2.60 5.86
CA ALA A 10 -5.96 1.20 6.23
C ALA A 10 -5.81 0.27 5.02
N LEU A 11 -6.38 0.64 3.86
CA LEU A 11 -6.28 -0.15 2.64
C LEU A 11 -4.83 -0.26 2.15
N ALA A 12 -4.10 0.86 2.14
CA ALA A 12 -2.68 0.85 1.81
C ALA A 12 -1.88 0.00 2.82
N GLY A 13 -2.12 0.20 4.11
CA GLY A 13 -1.48 -0.56 5.18
C GLY A 13 -1.71 -2.06 5.06
N ILE A 14 -2.94 -2.49 4.77
CA ILE A 14 -3.27 -3.90 4.54
C ILE A 14 -2.51 -4.44 3.33
N GLY A 15 -2.48 -3.72 2.21
CA GLY A 15 -1.74 -4.12 1.02
C GLY A 15 -0.25 -4.33 1.30
N LEU A 16 0.37 -3.40 2.02
CA LEU A 16 1.77 -3.48 2.44
C LEU A 16 2.02 -4.66 3.39
N LEU A 17 1.12 -4.85 4.38
CA LEU A 17 1.25 -5.91 5.37
C LEU A 17 1.17 -7.29 4.71
N VAL A 18 0.27 -7.48 3.75
CA VAL A 18 0.18 -8.71 2.95
C VAL A 18 1.51 -8.98 2.24
N VAL A 19 2.11 -7.98 1.57
CA VAL A 19 3.39 -8.14 0.89
C VAL A 19 4.50 -8.53 1.86
N ILE A 20 4.58 -7.88 3.02
CA ILE A 20 5.60 -8.17 4.05
C ILE A 20 5.46 -9.62 4.53
N VAL A 21 4.25 -10.05 4.88
CA VAL A 21 3.99 -11.40 5.39
C VAL A 21 4.35 -12.45 4.33
N LEU A 22 3.93 -12.26 3.08
CA LEU A 22 4.24 -13.18 1.99
C LEU A 22 5.74 -13.25 1.69
N THR A 23 6.44 -12.11 1.78
CA THR A 23 7.89 -12.06 1.64
C THR A 23 8.59 -12.87 2.72
N VAL A 24 8.15 -12.74 3.98
CA VAL A 24 8.70 -13.52 5.10
C VAL A 24 8.42 -15.01 4.91
N ILE A 25 7.21 -15.39 4.51
CA ILE A 25 6.86 -16.79 4.23
C ILE A 25 7.74 -17.36 3.11
N SER A 26 7.91 -16.61 2.01
CA SER A 26 8.78 -17.02 0.91
C SER A 26 10.21 -17.26 1.37
N GLY A 27 10.76 -16.37 2.21
CA GLY A 27 12.11 -16.51 2.74
C GLY A 27 12.25 -17.71 3.70
N ALA A 28 11.23 -17.99 4.52
CA ALA A 28 11.22 -19.15 5.40
C ALA A 28 11.13 -20.46 4.61
N GLN A 29 10.30 -20.51 3.58
CA GLN A 29 10.21 -21.67 2.68
C GLN A 29 11.52 -21.91 1.95
N TYR A 30 12.15 -20.85 1.42
CA TYR A 30 13.45 -20.94 0.77
C TYR A 30 14.49 -21.64 1.65
N ARG A 31 14.65 -21.19 2.91
CA ARG A 31 15.58 -21.84 3.86
C ARG A 31 15.21 -23.30 4.13
N SER A 32 13.93 -23.59 4.33
CA SER A 32 13.48 -24.96 4.59
C SER A 32 13.76 -25.90 3.41
N THR A 33 13.60 -25.42 2.18
CA THR A 33 13.88 -26.19 0.95
C THR A 33 15.37 -26.39 0.74
N GLU A 34 16.19 -25.36 1.01
CA GLU A 34 17.66 -25.43 0.96
C GLU A 34 18.21 -26.44 1.99
N GLU A 35 17.68 -26.44 3.22
CA GLU A 35 18.02 -27.42 4.26
C GLU A 35 17.67 -28.87 3.88
N GLN A 36 16.70 -29.06 2.99
CA GLN A 36 16.30 -30.37 2.48
C GLN A 36 17.16 -30.83 1.28
N GLY A 37 18.13 -30.01 0.84
CA GLY A 37 18.94 -30.29 -0.35
C GLY A 37 18.13 -30.22 -1.65
N LEU A 38 16.93 -29.64 -1.60
CA LEU A 38 16.10 -29.38 -2.77
C LEU A 38 16.49 -28.01 -3.34
N ASP A 39 16.49 -27.89 -4.67
CA ASP A 39 16.83 -26.63 -5.33
C ASP A 39 15.62 -25.67 -5.30
N PRO A 40 15.70 -24.54 -4.57
CA PRO A 40 14.57 -23.63 -4.39
C PRO A 40 14.44 -22.70 -5.61
N ILE A 41 14.00 -23.24 -6.74
CA ILE A 41 13.96 -22.50 -8.02
C ILE A 41 12.72 -21.60 -8.13
N TYR A 42 11.59 -21.96 -7.48
CA TYR A 42 10.34 -21.22 -7.63
C TYR A 42 9.62 -20.97 -6.30
N ALA A 43 9.18 -19.73 -6.09
CA ALA A 43 8.18 -19.41 -5.09
C ALA A 43 6.82 -19.98 -5.51
N ALA A 44 6.01 -20.42 -4.55
CA ALA A 44 4.70 -20.96 -4.85
C ALA A 44 3.78 -19.91 -5.51
N ASP A 45 3.00 -20.33 -6.51
CA ASP A 45 2.16 -19.42 -7.33
C ASP A 45 1.24 -18.52 -6.49
N TRP A 46 0.72 -19.01 -5.36
CA TRP A 46 -0.14 -18.23 -4.47
C TRP A 46 0.61 -17.11 -3.75
N ILE A 47 1.91 -17.26 -3.48
CA ILE A 47 2.77 -16.21 -2.89
C ILE A 47 2.95 -15.10 -3.92
N VAL A 48 3.24 -15.48 -5.17
CA VAL A 48 3.40 -14.54 -6.28
C VAL A 48 2.11 -13.76 -6.52
N ALA A 49 0.98 -14.46 -6.67
CA ALA A 49 -0.33 -13.84 -6.86
C ALA A 49 -0.73 -12.94 -5.69
N GLY A 50 -0.51 -13.39 -4.45
CA GLY A 50 -0.79 -12.61 -3.25
C GLY A 50 0.08 -11.35 -3.15
N THR A 51 1.34 -11.43 -3.57
CA THR A 51 2.27 -10.29 -3.58
C THR A 51 1.83 -9.24 -4.59
N TYR A 52 1.44 -9.65 -5.80
CA TYR A 52 0.86 -8.75 -6.80
C TYR A 52 -0.43 -8.09 -6.31
N ALA A 53 -1.33 -8.86 -5.69
CA ALA A 53 -2.57 -8.33 -5.13
C ALA A 53 -2.30 -7.31 -4.01
N GLY A 54 -1.38 -7.62 -3.09
CA GLY A 54 -0.98 -6.71 -2.02
C GLY A 54 -0.34 -5.42 -2.54
N MET A 55 0.55 -5.51 -3.53
CA MET A 55 1.15 -4.36 -4.21
C MET A 55 0.10 -3.49 -4.92
N ALA A 56 -0.87 -4.12 -5.60
CA ALA A 56 -1.96 -3.39 -6.25
C ALA A 56 -2.83 -2.64 -5.23
N LEU A 57 -3.19 -3.29 -4.11
CA LEU A 57 -3.94 -2.66 -3.02
C LEU A 57 -3.16 -1.49 -2.39
N PHE A 58 -1.86 -1.66 -2.17
CA PHE A 58 -0.98 -0.60 -1.67
C PHE A 58 -0.94 0.60 -2.62
N ALA A 59 -0.72 0.34 -3.91
CA ALA A 59 -0.66 1.39 -4.93
C ALA A 59 -1.98 2.17 -5.02
N VAL A 60 -3.11 1.47 -5.06
CA VAL A 60 -4.44 2.12 -5.10
C VAL A 60 -4.68 2.98 -3.85
N GLY A 61 -4.34 2.46 -2.67
CA GLY A 61 -4.46 3.21 -1.42
C GLY A 61 -3.60 4.48 -1.40
N LEU A 62 -2.35 4.40 -1.86
CA LEU A 62 -1.46 5.55 -1.98
C LEU A 62 -1.96 6.59 -2.99
N ILE A 63 -2.43 6.17 -4.16
CA ILE A 63 -2.98 7.07 -5.18
C ILE A 63 -4.20 7.81 -4.62
N ALA A 64 -5.11 7.11 -3.95
CA ALA A 64 -6.28 7.73 -3.34
C ALA A 64 -5.91 8.75 -2.25
N LEU A 65 -4.92 8.44 -1.41
CA LEU A 65 -4.38 9.41 -0.44
C LEU A 65 -3.75 10.62 -1.11
N ALA A 66 -2.94 10.43 -2.15
CA ALA A 66 -2.29 11.52 -2.87
C ALA A 66 -3.32 12.45 -3.52
N VAL A 67 -4.30 11.90 -4.25
CA VAL A 67 -5.36 12.69 -4.90
C VAL A 67 -6.18 13.47 -3.87
N THR A 68 -6.62 12.81 -2.79
CA THR A 68 -7.41 13.50 -1.77
C THR A 68 -6.60 14.51 -0.95
N GLY A 69 -5.30 14.27 -0.76
CA GLY A 69 -4.34 15.21 -0.20
C GLY A 69 -4.20 16.47 -1.03
N ILE A 70 -3.97 16.31 -2.34
CA ILE A 70 -3.85 17.43 -3.28
C ILE A 70 -5.15 18.25 -3.31
N VAL A 71 -6.31 17.60 -3.41
CA VAL A 71 -7.61 18.29 -3.41
C VAL A 71 -7.82 19.07 -2.12
N ALA A 72 -7.50 18.47 -0.96
CA ALA A 72 -7.61 19.16 0.33
C ALA A 72 -6.69 20.39 0.39
N PHE A 73 -5.44 20.25 -0.07
CA PHE A 73 -4.45 21.33 -0.09
C PHE A 73 -4.86 22.49 -1.01
N VAL A 74 -5.29 22.19 -2.24
CA VAL A 74 -5.77 23.20 -3.20
C VAL A 74 -7.00 23.92 -2.65
N ARG A 75 -7.91 23.18 -2.00
CA ARG A 75 -9.12 23.76 -1.41
C ARG A 75 -8.80 24.65 -0.22
N GLN A 76 -7.79 24.31 0.58
CA GLN A 76 -7.33 25.14 1.69
C GLN A 76 -6.75 26.46 1.17
N ARG A 77 -5.85 26.43 0.18
CA ARG A 77 -5.27 27.65 -0.41
C ARG A 77 -6.30 28.61 -1.00
N ARG A 78 -7.33 28.08 -1.69
CA ARG A 78 -8.40 28.92 -2.25
C ARG A 78 -9.27 29.58 -1.18
N SER A 79 -9.44 28.96 -0.02
CA SER A 79 -10.17 29.55 1.10
C SER A 79 -9.36 30.66 1.76
N ASP A 80 -8.03 30.50 1.83
CA ASP A 80 -7.13 31.51 2.40
C ASP A 80 -7.05 32.76 1.49
N ASP A 81 -6.94 32.57 0.16
CA ASP A 81 -6.93 33.70 -0.80
C ASP A 81 -8.25 34.52 -0.77
N GLN A 82 -9.39 33.87 -0.57
CA GLN A 82 -10.69 34.57 -0.47
C GLN A 82 -10.84 35.37 0.83
N ALA A 83 -10.15 34.99 1.90
CA ALA A 83 -10.13 35.72 3.16
C ALA A 83 -9.29 37.01 3.06
N GLU A 84 -8.23 37.03 2.24
CA GLU A 84 -7.41 38.23 2.01
C GLU A 84 -8.07 39.28 1.10
N THR A 85 -8.91 38.87 0.14
CA THR A 85 -9.58 39.82 -0.78
C THR A 85 -10.94 40.35 -0.29
N GLY A 86 -11.38 39.94 0.89
CA GLY A 86 -12.71 40.25 1.44
C GLY A 86 -12.79 41.45 2.39
N HIS A 87 -11.77 42.33 2.42
CA HIS A 87 -11.74 43.53 3.27
C HIS A 87 -11.66 44.83 2.45
#